data_AF-A0AAD6KC86-F1
#
_entry.id   AF-A0AAD6KC86-F1
#
_cell.length_a   1.000
_cell.length_b   1.000
_cell.length_c   1.000
_cell.angle_alpha   90.00
_cell.angle_beta   90.00
_cell.angle_gamma   90.00
#
_symmetry.space_group_name_H-M   'P 1'
#
loop_
_entity.id
_entity.type
_entity.pdbx_description
1 polymer ?
#
loop_
_entity_poly.entity_id
_entity_poly.type
_entity_poly.pdbx_seq_one_letter_code
_entity_poly.pdbx_strand_id
1 'polypeptide(L)'
;MKLNIQQCHPLKEIVDSIHTQVAKIEDDLKVRVAEYNNVRSQLNAINRKQSGSLAVRDLSNLVKPEDIIISENLITLLAIVPKYSQKDWLASYETLTSYVVPRSSKKLHEDNEYALYTVTLFRRVADNFRTSSREKGFQIRDFEYSSEAQENRKQEIERIVQDQESLRSSLLQWCYTSYGEVNFFPTFRAM
;
A
#
# COMPACT_ATOMS: atom_id res chain seq x y z
N MET A 1 -18.12 -48.88 -51.64
CA MET A 1 -17.02 -48.33 -50.83
C MET A 1 -17.64 -47.38 -49.83
N LYS A 2 -17.45 -47.62 -48.53
CA LYS A 2 -18.22 -47.00 -47.43
C LYS A 2 -18.12 -45.46 -47.48
N LEU A 3 -19.27 -44.80 -47.56
CA LEU A 3 -19.40 -43.38 -47.22
C LEU A 3 -19.05 -43.23 -45.74
N ASN A 4 -17.93 -42.60 -45.46
CA ASN A 4 -17.49 -42.27 -44.11
C ASN A 4 -18.36 -41.10 -43.63
N ILE A 5 -19.50 -41.44 -43.04
CA ILE A 5 -20.41 -40.46 -42.42
C ILE A 5 -19.68 -39.92 -41.20
N GLN A 6 -19.08 -38.75 -41.37
CA GLN A 6 -18.46 -37.96 -40.32
C GLN A 6 -19.52 -37.64 -39.25
N GLN A 7 -19.19 -37.92 -38.00
CA GLN A 7 -20.11 -37.98 -36.85
C GLN A 7 -21.04 -36.76 -36.74
N CYS A 8 -22.34 -36.96 -36.97
CA CYS A 8 -23.37 -36.03 -36.53
C CYS A 8 -23.64 -36.31 -35.05
N HIS A 9 -23.00 -35.57 -34.14
CA HIS A 9 -23.45 -35.55 -32.76
C HIS A 9 -24.91 -35.08 -32.73
N PRO A 10 -25.81 -35.77 -32.00
CA PRO A 10 -27.18 -35.29 -31.78
C PRO A 10 -27.16 -33.84 -31.30
N LEU A 11 -28.08 -33.01 -31.81
CA LEU A 11 -28.19 -31.59 -31.43
C LEU A 11 -28.17 -31.38 -29.91
N LYS A 12 -28.80 -32.31 -29.18
CA LYS A 12 -28.82 -32.32 -27.72
C LYS A 12 -27.42 -32.40 -27.10
N GLU A 13 -26.54 -33.28 -27.60
CA GLU A 13 -25.17 -33.41 -27.09
C GLU A 13 -24.33 -32.15 -27.36
N ILE A 14 -24.57 -31.49 -28.50
CA ILE A 14 -23.91 -30.22 -28.84
C ILE A 14 -24.36 -29.11 -27.88
N VAL A 15 -25.67 -29.00 -27.64
CA VAL A 15 -26.23 -28.01 -26.70
C VAL A 15 -25.73 -28.26 -25.27
N ASP A 16 -25.74 -29.50 -24.80
CA ASP A 16 -25.27 -29.88 -23.46
C ASP A 16 -23.76 -29.59 -23.31
N SER A 17 -22.98 -29.83 -24.37
CA SER A 17 -21.54 -29.51 -24.40
C SER A 17 -21.29 -28.00 -24.33
N ILE A 18 -22.03 -27.19 -25.09
CA ILE A 18 -21.93 -25.72 -25.06
C ILE A 18 -22.31 -25.19 -23.67
N HIS A 19 -23.40 -25.67 -23.08
CA HIS A 19 -23.79 -25.29 -21.72
C HIS A 19 -22.72 -25.63 -20.68
N THR A 20 -22.09 -26.79 -20.80
CA THR A 20 -21.00 -27.20 -19.90
C THR A 20 -19.77 -26.30 -20.07
N GLN A 21 -19.40 -25.95 -21.32
CA GLN A 21 -18.27 -25.06 -21.59
C GLN A 21 -18.52 -23.64 -21.07
N VAL A 22 -19.72 -23.10 -21.30
CA VAL A 22 -20.11 -21.78 -20.80
C VAL A 22 -20.10 -21.74 -19.27
N ALA A 23 -20.65 -22.77 -18.60
CA ALA A 23 -20.63 -22.87 -17.15
C ALA A 23 -19.19 -22.90 -16.59
N LYS A 24 -18.30 -23.67 -17.24
CA LYS A 24 -16.89 -23.72 -16.85
C LYS A 24 -16.18 -22.37 -17.01
N ILE A 25 -16.41 -21.66 -18.12
CA ILE A 25 -15.86 -20.32 -18.35
C ILE A 25 -16.40 -19.35 -17.29
N GLU A 26 -17.67 -19.44 -16.93
CA GLU A 26 -18.26 -18.60 -15.89
C GLU A 26 -17.61 -18.84 -14.51
N ASP A 27 -17.40 -20.11 -14.15
CA ASP A 27 -16.73 -20.47 -12.89
C ASP A 27 -15.26 -20.04 -12.86
N ASP A 28 -14.52 -20.24 -13.96
CA ASP A 28 -13.13 -19.78 -14.09
C ASP A 28 -13.03 -18.24 -14.00
N LEU A 29 -14.00 -17.52 -14.57
CA LEU A 29 -14.08 -16.06 -14.44
C LEU A 29 -14.31 -15.65 -12.98
N LYS A 30 -15.25 -16.30 -12.28
CA LYS A 30 -15.55 -16.01 -10.86
C LYS A 30 -14.30 -16.16 -9.99
N VAL A 31 -13.54 -17.23 -10.19
CA VAL A 31 -12.30 -17.49 -9.44
C VAL A 31 -11.27 -16.37 -9.69
N ARG A 32 -10.97 -16.07 -10.96
CA ARG A 32 -9.97 -15.04 -11.31
C ARG A 32 -10.37 -13.64 -10.84
N VAL A 33 -11.66 -13.30 -10.91
CA VAL A 33 -12.20 -12.03 -10.42
C VAL A 33 -12.11 -11.95 -8.89
N ALA A 34 -12.37 -13.05 -8.18
CA ALA A 34 -12.24 -13.11 -6.73
C ALA A 34 -10.78 -12.88 -6.29
N GLU A 35 -9.81 -13.50 -6.95
CA GLU A 35 -8.38 -13.32 -6.70
C GLU A 35 -7.93 -11.86 -6.92
N TYR A 36 -8.29 -11.27 -8.06
CA TYR A 36 -7.99 -9.87 -8.35
C TYR A 36 -8.60 -8.92 -7.31
N ASN A 37 -9.86 -9.14 -6.92
CA ASN A 37 -10.53 -8.33 -5.91
C ASN A 37 -9.88 -8.44 -4.54
N ASN A 38 -9.35 -9.61 -4.16
CA ASN A 38 -8.62 -9.78 -2.92
C ASN A 38 -7.34 -8.92 -2.89
N VAL A 39 -6.49 -9.03 -3.90
CA VAL A 39 -5.24 -8.24 -3.99
C VAL A 39 -5.54 -6.74 -4.04
N ARG A 40 -6.54 -6.33 -4.82
CA ARG A 40 -7.01 -4.94 -4.87
C ARG A 40 -7.51 -4.44 -3.51
N SER A 41 -8.21 -5.29 -2.75
CA SER A 41 -8.68 -4.94 -1.40
C SER A 41 -7.52 -4.74 -0.42
N GLN A 42 -6.51 -5.61 -0.47
CA GLN A 42 -5.29 -5.49 0.33
C GLN A 42 -4.55 -4.18 0.04
N LEU A 43 -4.34 -3.87 -1.24
CA LEU A 43 -3.70 -2.62 -1.67
C LEU A 43 -4.49 -1.38 -1.23
N ASN A 44 -5.82 -1.41 -1.33
CA ASN A 44 -6.67 -0.33 -0.85
C ASN A 44 -6.63 -0.17 0.68
N ALA A 45 -6.46 -1.26 1.44
CA ALA A 45 -6.30 -1.19 2.88
C ALA A 45 -4.96 -0.53 3.26
N ILE A 46 -3.88 -0.85 2.53
CA ILE A 46 -2.56 -0.21 2.70
C ILE A 46 -2.64 1.28 2.37
N ASN A 47 -3.22 1.64 1.22
CA ASN A 47 -3.36 3.04 0.81
C ASN A 47 -4.19 3.86 1.80
N ARG A 48 -5.25 3.28 2.39
CA ARG A 48 -6.04 3.96 3.42
C ARG A 48 -5.23 4.23 4.68
N LYS A 49 -4.41 3.28 5.14
CA LYS A 49 -3.49 3.49 6.28
C LYS A 49 -2.47 4.60 5.98
N GLN A 50 -2.14 4.80 4.70
CA GLN A 50 -1.25 5.84 4.22
C GLN A 50 -1.95 7.14 3.80
N SER A 51 -3.26 7.34 3.99
CA SER A 51 -3.92 8.59 3.54
C SER A 51 -4.50 9.43 4.67
N GLY A 52 -4.25 9.06 5.93
CA GLY A 52 -4.71 9.80 7.11
C GLY A 52 -3.88 11.04 7.43
N SER A 53 -4.38 11.86 8.35
CA SER A 53 -3.65 12.97 8.96
C SER A 53 -2.35 12.49 9.62
N LEU A 54 -1.28 13.30 9.55
CA LEU A 54 0.00 13.07 10.25
C LEU A 54 -0.18 12.61 11.71
N ALA A 55 -1.22 13.09 12.40
CA ALA A 55 -1.54 12.73 13.78
C ALA A 55 -1.85 11.23 14.00
N VAL A 56 -2.25 10.49 12.95
CA VAL A 56 -2.72 9.09 13.04
C VAL A 56 -2.03 8.17 12.01
N ARG A 57 -1.59 8.72 10.87
CA ARG A 57 -0.96 7.99 9.77
C ARG A 57 0.40 7.38 10.16
N ASP A 58 0.77 6.32 9.44
CA ASP A 58 2.13 5.77 9.48
C ASP A 58 3.17 6.76 8.92
N LEU A 59 4.18 7.08 9.74
CA LEU A 59 5.24 8.02 9.43
C LEU A 59 6.42 7.35 8.70
N SER A 60 6.44 6.02 8.65
CA SER A 60 7.46 5.19 8.01
C SER A 60 7.86 5.67 6.60
N ASN A 61 6.89 6.05 5.79
CA ASN A 61 7.12 6.48 4.40
C ASN A 61 7.56 7.94 4.27
N LEU A 62 7.46 8.72 5.35
CA LEU A 62 7.77 10.16 5.34
C LEU A 62 9.16 10.46 5.91
N VAL A 63 9.76 9.50 6.63
CA VAL A 63 11.06 9.68 7.25
C VAL A 63 12.13 8.95 6.45
N LYS A 64 13.18 9.67 6.05
CA LYS A 64 14.33 9.10 5.36
C LYS A 64 15.37 8.61 6.38
N PRO A 65 16.19 7.60 6.05
CA PRO A 65 17.33 7.18 6.88
C PRO A 65 18.24 8.34 7.27
N GLU A 66 18.46 9.28 6.34
CA GLU A 66 19.33 10.43 6.52
C GLU A 66 18.84 11.40 7.61
N ASP A 67 17.54 11.41 7.88
CA ASP A 67 16.92 12.31 8.86
C ASP A 67 16.93 11.73 10.27
N ILE A 68 17.45 10.50 10.45
CA ILE A 68 17.38 9.76 11.70
C ILE A 68 18.79 9.48 12.21
N ILE A 69 19.05 9.92 13.44
CA ILE A 69 20.29 9.71 14.14
C ILE A 69 19.99 8.80 15.32
N ILE A 70 20.36 7.52 15.18
CA ILE A 70 20.32 6.55 16.28
C ILE A 70 21.76 6.24 16.65
N SER A 71 22.13 6.59 17.87
CA SER A 71 23.43 6.25 18.45
C SER A 71 23.22 5.76 19.88
N GLU A 72 24.27 5.31 20.55
CA GLU A 72 24.21 4.80 21.93
C GLU A 72 23.49 5.78 22.87
N ASN A 73 23.83 7.07 22.75
CA ASN A 73 23.34 8.11 23.65
C ASN A 73 22.33 9.08 23.01
N LEU A 74 22.19 9.06 21.68
CA LEU A 74 21.33 9.97 20.93
C LEU A 74 20.14 9.23 20.31
N ILE A 75 19.00 9.89 20.35
CA ILE A 75 17.76 9.42 19.72
C ILE A 75 17.11 10.58 18.96
N THR A 76 16.61 10.28 17.77
CA THR A 76 15.75 11.19 17.02
C THR A 76 14.29 10.85 17.32
N LEU A 77 13.52 11.85 17.76
CA LEU A 77 12.08 11.75 17.95
C LEU A 77 11.35 12.51 16.83
N LEU A 78 10.12 12.10 16.54
CA LEU A 78 9.24 12.76 15.59
C LEU A 78 8.22 13.61 16.34
N ALA A 79 8.19 14.90 16.05
CA ALA A 79 7.27 15.86 16.64
C ALA A 79 6.20 16.26 15.62
N ILE A 80 4.94 16.07 16.00
CA ILE A 80 3.78 16.54 15.26
C ILE A 80 3.36 17.87 15.89
N VAL A 81 3.49 18.92 15.11
CA VAL A 81 3.31 20.31 15.54
C VAL A 81 2.16 20.92 14.75
N PRO A 82 1.14 21.52 15.40
CA PRO A 82 0.09 22.23 14.70
C PRO A 82 0.65 23.36 13.84
N LYS A 83 0.07 23.59 12.65
CA LYS A 83 0.57 24.59 11.68
C LYS A 83 0.69 25.99 12.26
N TYR A 84 -0.26 26.39 13.13
CA TYR A 84 -0.24 27.70 13.78
C TYR A 84 0.90 27.84 14.82
N SER A 85 1.38 26.73 15.39
CA SER A 85 2.42 26.71 16.43
C SER A 85 3.82 26.36 15.91
N GLN A 86 4.04 26.25 14.59
CA GLN A 86 5.37 25.96 14.04
C GLN A 86 6.45 26.96 14.51
N LYS A 87 6.10 28.24 14.61
CA LYS A 87 7.02 29.28 15.09
C LYS A 87 7.37 29.10 16.57
N ASP A 88 6.38 28.76 17.39
CA ASP A 88 6.58 28.50 18.82
C ASP A 88 7.41 27.24 19.06
N TRP A 89 7.19 26.20 18.26
CA TRP A 89 8.02 25.00 18.26
C TRP A 89 9.48 25.35 18.01
N LEU A 90 9.80 26.02 16.90
CA LEU A 90 11.17 26.38 16.54
C LEU A 90 11.84 27.30 17.58
N ALA A 91 11.08 28.14 18.26
CA ALA A 91 11.59 29.03 19.30
C ALA A 91 11.83 28.33 20.64
N SER A 92 11.12 27.23 20.93
CA SER A 92 11.08 26.66 22.28
C SER A 92 11.56 25.21 22.41
N TYR A 93 11.65 24.44 21.33
CA TYR A 93 12.05 23.03 21.40
C TYR A 93 13.43 22.83 22.06
N GLU A 94 14.36 23.79 21.88
CA GLU A 94 15.70 23.74 22.48
C GLU A 94 15.70 23.92 24.00
N THR A 95 14.68 24.59 24.55
CA THR A 95 14.57 24.93 25.97
C THR A 95 13.58 24.04 26.72
N LEU A 96 12.86 23.15 26.04
CA LEU A 96 11.92 22.22 26.66
C LEU A 96 12.59 21.29 27.68
N THR A 97 13.80 20.81 27.38
CA THR A 97 14.58 19.99 28.30
C THR A 97 16.07 20.23 28.11
N SER A 98 16.86 19.98 29.16
CA SER A 98 18.32 19.91 29.03
C SER A 98 18.71 18.75 28.11
N TYR A 99 19.82 18.90 27.36
CA TYR A 99 20.36 17.87 26.45
C TYR A 99 19.55 17.64 25.16
N VAL A 100 18.88 18.68 24.66
CA VAL A 100 18.39 18.75 23.27
C VAL A 100 19.52 19.28 22.38
N VAL A 101 19.71 18.71 21.19
CA VAL A 101 20.71 19.18 20.24
C VAL A 101 20.16 20.44 19.53
N PRO A 102 20.79 21.62 19.67
CA PRO A 102 20.34 22.83 19.00
C PRO A 102 20.42 22.69 17.48
N ARG A 103 19.51 23.38 16.78
CA ARG A 103 19.35 23.32 15.30
C ARG A 103 19.18 21.89 14.73
N SER A 104 18.83 20.92 15.55
CA SER A 104 18.56 19.54 15.08
C SER A 104 17.16 19.39 14.49
N SER A 105 16.26 20.35 14.72
CA SER A 105 14.88 20.25 14.27
C SER A 105 14.73 20.56 12.78
N LYS A 106 14.32 19.56 11.99
CA LYS A 106 14.08 19.67 10.54
C LYS A 106 12.64 19.33 10.19
N LYS A 107 12.01 20.16 9.34
CA LYS A 107 10.67 19.86 8.82
C LYS A 107 10.76 18.78 7.74
N LEU A 108 10.03 17.69 7.91
CA LEU A 108 9.95 16.60 6.94
C LEU A 108 8.73 16.72 6.03
N HIS A 109 7.57 16.95 6.64
CA HIS A 109 6.30 17.01 5.94
C HIS A 109 5.36 18.04 6.57
N GLU A 110 4.41 18.55 5.79
CA GLU A 110 3.38 19.47 6.24
C GLU A 110 2.05 19.12 5.56
N ASP A 111 1.04 18.84 6.38
CA ASP A 111 -0.35 18.65 5.98
C ASP A 111 -1.14 19.98 6.14
N ASN A 112 -2.45 19.92 5.93
CA ASN A 112 -3.34 21.08 6.13
C ASN A 112 -3.37 21.58 7.58
N GLU A 113 -3.21 20.69 8.57
CA GLU A 113 -3.38 21.02 9.99
C GLU A 113 -2.08 20.89 10.80
N TYR A 114 -1.20 19.94 10.45
CA TYR A 114 0.00 19.59 11.22
C TYR A 114 1.26 19.62 10.35
N ALA A 115 2.41 19.83 10.98
CA ALA A 115 3.73 19.67 10.40
C ALA A 115 4.53 18.64 11.20
N LEU A 116 5.26 17.81 10.49
CA LEU A 116 6.15 16.79 11.04
C LEU A 116 7.58 17.35 11.10
N TYR A 117 8.13 17.38 12.30
CA TYR A 117 9.52 17.75 12.57
C TYR A 117 10.28 16.55 13.14
N THR A 118 11.57 16.47 12.84
CA THR A 118 12.51 15.67 13.60
C THR A 118 13.06 16.50 14.75
N VAL A 119 13.54 15.85 15.81
CA VAL A 119 14.37 16.48 16.85
C VAL A 119 15.33 15.45 17.41
N THR A 120 16.59 15.81 17.56
CA THR A 120 17.61 14.91 18.12
C THR A 120 17.96 15.35 19.53
N LEU A 121 17.96 14.40 20.47
CA LEU A 121 18.19 14.63 21.88
C LEU A 121 18.83 13.40 22.53
N PHE A 122 19.30 13.55 23.76
CA PHE A 122 19.88 12.45 24.51
C PHE A 122 18.80 11.47 24.99
N ARG A 123 19.01 10.17 24.80
CA ARG A 123 18.05 9.11 25.16
C ARG A 123 17.51 9.25 26.59
N ARG A 124 18.37 9.61 27.54
CA ARG A 124 18.01 9.77 28.97
C ARG A 124 16.97 10.86 29.26
N VAL A 125 16.81 11.84 28.37
CA VAL A 125 15.85 12.95 28.55
C VAL A 125 14.62 12.82 27.64
N ALA A 126 14.50 11.73 26.88
CA ALA A 126 13.41 11.53 25.93
C ALA A 126 12.02 11.57 26.60
N ASP A 127 11.86 10.94 27.76
CA ASP A 127 10.58 10.92 28.48
C ASP A 127 10.19 12.29 29.05
N ASN A 128 11.16 13.03 29.57
CA ASN A 128 10.95 14.40 30.01
C ASN A 128 10.55 15.29 28.83
N PHE A 129 11.22 15.14 27.69
CA PHE A 129 10.93 15.92 26.49
C PHE A 129 9.52 15.64 25.95
N ARG A 130 9.08 14.37 25.97
CA ARG A 130 7.71 13.99 25.61
C ARG A 130 6.68 14.66 26.51
N THR A 131 6.92 14.70 27.82
CA THR A 131 6.03 15.32 28.80
C THR A 131 5.93 16.83 28.57
N SER A 132 7.07 17.53 28.53
CA SER A 132 7.10 18.99 28.32
C SER A 132 6.56 19.40 26.94
N SER A 133 6.76 18.57 25.92
CA SER A 133 6.19 18.79 24.59
C SER A 133 4.65 18.68 24.62
N ARG A 134 4.10 17.69 25.34
CA ARG A 134 2.64 17.52 25.47
C ARG A 134 1.98 18.67 26.22
N GLU A 135 2.64 19.23 27.24
CA GLU A 135 2.14 20.40 27.98
C GLU A 135 1.99 21.64 27.07
N LYS A 136 2.83 21.76 26.04
CA LYS A 136 2.72 22.80 25.01
C LYS A 136 1.78 22.45 23.85
N GLY A 137 1.14 21.28 23.88
CA GLY A 137 0.26 20.81 22.81
C GLY A 137 0.98 20.21 21.61
N PHE A 138 2.26 19.85 21.74
CA PHE A 138 3.01 19.12 20.71
C PHE A 138 2.91 17.61 20.95
N GLN A 139 2.63 16.85 19.90
CA GLN A 139 2.54 15.40 19.98
C GLN A 139 3.85 14.77 19.53
N ILE A 140 4.56 14.11 20.45
CA ILE A 140 5.75 13.33 20.11
C ILE A 140 5.36 11.89 19.81
N ARG A 141 5.79 11.40 18.64
CA ARG A 141 5.62 10.02 18.17
C ARG A 141 6.92 9.26 18.32
N ASP A 142 6.81 8.08 18.91
CA ASP A 142 7.91 7.15 18.98
C ASP A 142 8.07 6.47 17.65
N PHE A 143 9.27 6.58 17.10
CA PHE A 143 9.60 5.99 15.82
C PHE A 143 10.95 5.29 15.95
N GLU A 144 10.88 3.97 15.99
CA GLU A 144 12.06 3.14 15.93
C GLU A 144 12.36 2.86 14.46
N TYR A 145 13.42 3.50 13.96
CA TYR A 145 13.86 3.24 12.60
C TYR A 145 14.61 1.92 12.54
N SER A 146 14.03 0.96 11.83
CA SER A 146 14.72 -0.22 11.36
C SER A 146 14.75 -0.17 9.84
N SER A 147 15.95 -0.06 9.26
CA SER A 147 16.15 -0.07 7.81
C SER A 147 15.58 -1.35 7.18
N GLU A 148 15.77 -2.50 7.84
CA GLU A 148 15.23 -3.79 7.43
C GLU A 148 13.69 -3.78 7.41
N ALA A 149 13.04 -3.26 8.46
CA ALA A 149 11.58 -3.20 8.52
C ALA A 149 10.98 -2.27 7.46
N GLN A 150 11.66 -1.18 7.12
CA GLN A 150 11.23 -0.26 6.06
C GLN A 150 11.39 -0.87 4.68
N GLU A 151 12.52 -1.50 4.42
CA GLU A 151 12.80 -2.16 3.14
C GLU A 151 11.84 -3.33 2.91
N ASN A 152 11.60 -4.17 3.93
CA ASN A 152 10.63 -5.27 3.85
C ASN A 152 9.22 -4.76 3.54
N ARG A 153 8.77 -3.69 4.20
CA ARG A 153 7.47 -3.06 3.91
C ARG A 153 7.39 -2.52 2.49
N LYS A 154 8.44 -1.85 2.02
CA LYS A 154 8.50 -1.32 0.67
C LYS A 154 8.42 -2.43 -0.37
N GLN A 155 9.19 -3.50 -0.18
CA GLN A 155 9.16 -4.69 -1.04
C GLN A 155 7.79 -5.38 -1.02
N GLU A 156 7.14 -5.47 0.14
CA GLU A 156 5.79 -6.04 0.24
C GLU A 156 4.77 -5.22 -0.56
N ILE A 157 4.82 -3.89 -0.48
CA ILE A 157 3.94 -3.01 -1.25
C ILE A 157 4.23 -3.14 -2.75
N GLU A 158 5.50 -3.11 -3.16
CA GLU A 158 5.89 -3.27 -4.56
C GLU A 158 5.43 -4.62 -5.13
N ARG A 159 5.57 -5.69 -4.35
CA ARG A 159 5.07 -7.02 -4.73
C ARG A 159 3.55 -7.03 -4.90
N ILE A 160 2.79 -6.45 -3.98
CA ILE A 160 1.32 -6.40 -4.09
C ILE A 160 0.88 -5.59 -5.31
N VAL A 161 1.58 -4.49 -5.63
CA VAL A 161 1.34 -3.69 -6.84
C VAL A 161 1.61 -4.51 -8.10
N GLN A 162 2.75 -5.20 -8.16
CA GLN A 162 3.11 -6.06 -9.29
C GLN A 162 2.10 -7.22 -9.45
N ASP A 163 1.70 -7.85 -8.35
CA ASP A 163 0.69 -8.92 -8.35
C ASP A 163 -0.65 -8.39 -8.88
N GLN A 164 -1.06 -7.18 -8.49
CA GLN A 164 -2.27 -6.55 -9.01
C GLN A 164 -2.20 -6.32 -10.53
N GLU A 165 -1.08 -5.79 -11.04
CA GLU A 165 -0.89 -5.53 -12.47
C GLU A 165 -0.80 -6.81 -13.29
N SER A 166 -0.10 -7.82 -12.77
CA SER A 166 0.02 -9.15 -13.38
C SER A 166 -1.34 -9.86 -13.46
N LEU A 167 -2.10 -9.89 -12.37
CA LEU A 167 -3.45 -10.48 -12.33
C LEU A 167 -4.41 -9.72 -13.24
N ARG A 168 -4.35 -8.39 -13.26
CA ARG A 168 -5.16 -7.57 -14.16
C ARG A 168 -4.87 -7.89 -15.63
N SER A 169 -3.59 -7.96 -15.99
CA SER A 169 -3.16 -8.25 -17.37
C SER A 169 -3.56 -9.67 -17.79
N SER A 170 -3.34 -10.65 -16.91
CA SER A 170 -3.73 -12.05 -17.12
C SER A 170 -5.24 -12.21 -17.25
N LEU A 171 -6.03 -11.50 -16.43
CA LEU A 171 -7.48 -11.51 -16.50
C LEU A 171 -7.97 -10.89 -17.82
N LEU A 172 -7.40 -9.74 -18.22
CA LEU A 172 -7.76 -9.10 -19.50
C LEU A 172 -7.45 -10.00 -20.69
N GLN A 173 -6.25 -10.58 -20.74
CA GLN A 173 -5.87 -11.52 -21.80
C GLN A 173 -6.80 -12.73 -21.84
N TRP A 174 -7.10 -13.33 -20.69
CA TRP A 174 -8.03 -14.45 -20.60
C TRP A 174 -9.44 -14.08 -21.04
N CYS A 175 -9.92 -12.89 -20.68
CA CYS A 175 -11.21 -12.38 -21.17
C CYS A 175 -11.17 -12.27 -22.70
N TYR A 176 -10.14 -11.67 -23.30
CA TYR A 176 -10.04 -11.58 -24.76
C TYR A 176 -9.99 -12.95 -25.44
N THR A 177 -9.26 -13.92 -24.90
CA THR A 177 -9.22 -15.28 -25.44
C THR A 177 -10.58 -15.97 -25.28
N SER A 178 -11.22 -15.88 -24.11
CA SER A 178 -12.49 -16.55 -23.84
C SER A 178 -13.64 -15.94 -24.64
N TYR A 179 -13.71 -14.61 -24.76
CA TYR A 179 -14.66 -13.94 -25.67
C TYR A 179 -14.32 -14.18 -27.15
N GLY A 180 -13.05 -14.35 -27.48
CA GLY A 180 -12.60 -14.78 -28.80
C GLY A 180 -13.08 -16.18 -29.13
N GLU A 181 -12.93 -17.14 -28.23
CA GLU A 181 -13.38 -18.53 -28.41
C GLU A 181 -14.91 -18.66 -28.43
N VAL A 182 -15.63 -17.85 -27.63
CA VAL A 182 -17.10 -17.82 -27.64
C VAL A 182 -17.65 -17.20 -28.94
N ASN A 183 -16.93 -16.27 -29.58
CA ASN A 183 -17.31 -15.70 -30.88
C ASN A 183 -16.75 -16.46 -32.09
N PHE A 184 -15.75 -17.33 -31.89
CA PHE A 184 -15.11 -18.11 -32.95
C PHE A 184 -15.61 -19.56 -32.90
N PHE A 185 -16.94 -19.75 -32.99
CA PHE A 185 -17.46 -21.04 -33.40
C PHE A 185 -16.97 -21.32 -34.83
N PRO A 186 -16.30 -22.46 -35.11
CA PRO A 186 -15.74 -22.76 -36.43
C PRO A 186 -16.78 -22.98 -37.55
N THR A 187 -18.07 -22.79 -37.29
CA THR A 187 -19.14 -23.23 -38.19
C THR A 187 -19.66 -22.17 -39.15
N PHE A 188 -19.18 -20.92 -39.10
CA PHE A 188 -19.60 -19.85 -40.02
C PHE A 188 -18.49 -19.33 -40.95
N ARG A 189 -17.51 -20.18 -41.29
CA ARG A 189 -16.55 -19.93 -42.37
C ARG A 189 -16.71 -20.89 -43.55
N ALA A 190 -17.91 -21.39 -43.76
CA ALA A 190 -18.28 -22.15 -44.94
C ALA A 190 -19.73 -21.86 -45.34
N MET A 191 -20.01 -20.59 -45.64
CA MET A 191 -21.00 -20.20 -46.65
C MET A 191 -20.66 -18.84 -47.23
#